data_AF-A0A1F8Q978-F1
#
_entry.id   AF-A0A1F8Q978-F1
#
_cell.length_a   1.000
_cell.length_b   1.000
_cell.length_c   1.000
_cell.angle_alpha   90.00
_cell.angle_beta   90.00
_cell.angle_gamma   90.00
#
_symmetry.space_group_name_H-M   'P 1'
#
loop_
_entity.id
_entity.type
_entity.pdbx_description
1 polymer ?
#
loop_
_entity_poly.entity_id
_entity_poly.type
_entity_poly.pdbx_seq_one_letter_code
_entity_poly.pdbx_strand_id
1 'polypeptide(L)'
;MNKLTSFFKSGEKGFTLIELLVVVAILGALAAVAIPNVGKFLGKGKEESYQAELHNIQTAVMGMLYDSTNNILDNEYTDISDMDLVTTDNSTKMLSSYVIGLDTDGTVKTECTYTISQDGGVILQTIP
;
A
#
# COMPACT_ATOMS: atom_id res chain seq x y z
N MET A 1 18.42 66.45 -8.33
CA MET A 1 18.05 65.19 -7.63
C MET A 1 16.76 64.69 -8.26
N ASN A 2 16.55 63.45 -8.70
CA ASN A 2 17.35 62.23 -8.70
C ASN A 2 16.92 61.37 -9.91
N LYS A 3 17.90 60.68 -10.50
CA LYS A 3 17.73 59.65 -11.53
C LYS A 3 16.89 58.49 -10.97
N LEU A 4 15.79 58.14 -11.62
CA LEU A 4 14.97 56.95 -11.29
C LEU A 4 14.61 56.15 -12.55
N THR A 5 15.51 56.05 -13.53
CA THR A 5 15.32 55.20 -14.71
C THR A 5 16.53 54.30 -14.91
N SER A 6 16.52 53.14 -14.25
CA SER A 6 17.45 52.03 -14.51
C SER A 6 17.11 50.84 -13.60
N PHE A 7 16.19 49.95 -13.99
CA PHE A 7 16.08 48.66 -13.32
C PHE A 7 15.75 47.43 -14.19
N PHE A 8 15.63 47.56 -15.51
CA PHE A 8 15.58 46.39 -16.40
C PHE A 8 16.60 46.55 -17.53
N LYS A 9 17.87 46.41 -17.16
CA LYS A 9 18.97 46.18 -18.10
C LYS A 9 19.70 44.91 -17.69
N SER A 10 19.17 43.78 -18.13
CA SER A 10 19.89 42.53 -18.38
C SER A 10 19.19 41.88 -19.57
N GLY A 11 19.92 41.58 -20.64
CA GLY A 11 19.37 40.95 -21.83
C GLY A 11 18.86 39.54 -21.49
N GLU A 12 17.57 39.41 -21.22
CA GLU A 12 16.90 38.12 -21.15
C GLU A 12 16.82 37.56 -22.57
N LYS A 13 17.77 36.68 -22.90
CA LYS A 13 17.67 35.82 -24.08
C LYS A 13 16.45 34.92 -23.86
N GLY A 14 15.30 35.33 -24.38
CA GLY A 14 14.09 34.52 -24.38
C GLY A 14 14.34 33.18 -25.05
N PHE A 15 13.78 32.11 -24.49
CA PHE A 15 13.79 30.77 -25.06
C PHE A 15 13.24 30.81 -26.48
N THR A 16 13.91 30.17 -27.43
CA THR A 16 13.36 30.05 -28.79
C THR A 16 12.21 29.05 -28.79
N LEU A 17 11.19 29.28 -29.63
CA LEU A 17 10.08 28.34 -29.79
C LEU A 17 10.56 26.96 -30.27
N ILE A 18 11.63 26.93 -31.06
CA ILE A 18 12.22 25.69 -31.56
C ILE A 18 12.92 24.90 -30.44
N GLU A 19 13.59 25.58 -29.49
CA GLU A 19 14.16 24.91 -28.32
C GLU A 19 13.07 24.26 -27.47
N LEU A 20 11.96 24.95 -27.25
CA LEU A 20 10.86 24.38 -26.48
C LEU A 20 10.21 23.20 -27.22
N LEU A 21 10.06 23.29 -28.55
CA LEU A 21 9.49 22.23 -29.39
C LEU A 21 10.32 20.93 -29.33
N VAL A 22 11.65 21.03 -29.44
CA VAL A 22 12.53 19.87 -29.37
C VAL A 22 12.48 19.23 -27.98
N VAL A 23 12.41 20.05 -26.92
CA VAL A 23 12.32 19.54 -25.54
C VAL A 23 11.03 18.74 -25.32
N VAL A 24 9.87 19.26 -25.73
CA VAL A 24 8.60 18.51 -25.56
C VAL A 24 8.54 17.29 -26.47
N ALA A 25 9.20 17.30 -27.63
CA ALA A 25 9.31 16.12 -28.50
C ALA A 25 10.11 15.00 -27.83
N ILE A 26 11.24 15.33 -27.19
CA ILE A 26 12.04 14.34 -26.43
C ILE A 26 11.29 13.87 -25.18
N LEU A 27 10.67 14.78 -24.41
CA LEU A 27 9.87 14.40 -23.25
C LEU A 27 8.68 13.50 -23.64
N GLY A 28 8.03 13.77 -24.78
CA GLY A 28 6.97 12.94 -25.32
C GLY A 28 7.45 11.54 -25.68
N ALA A 29 8.61 11.42 -26.33
CA ALA A 29 9.20 10.12 -26.65
C ALA A 29 9.56 9.31 -25.40
N LEU A 30 10.14 9.95 -24.38
CA LEU A 30 10.45 9.30 -23.09
C LEU A 30 9.19 8.88 -22.35
N ALA A 31 8.18 9.75 -22.28
CA ALA A 31 6.91 9.48 -21.62
C ALA A 31 6.16 8.30 -22.27
N ALA A 32 6.20 8.17 -23.59
CA ALA A 32 5.56 7.09 -24.32
C ALA A 32 6.06 5.69 -23.89
N VAL A 33 7.35 5.57 -23.54
CA VAL A 33 7.94 4.31 -23.06
C VAL A 33 7.81 4.17 -21.54
N ALA A 34 7.96 5.26 -20.80
CA ALA A 34 7.97 5.22 -19.33
C ALA A 34 6.59 4.94 -18.72
N ILE A 35 5.53 5.61 -19.21
CA ILE A 35 4.16 5.51 -18.66
C ILE A 35 3.65 4.06 -18.57
N PRO A 36 3.68 3.23 -19.63
CA PRO A 36 3.16 1.86 -19.54
C PRO A 36 3.98 0.98 -18.58
N ASN A 37 5.29 1.24 -18.46
CA ASN A 37 6.16 0.49 -17.56
C ASN A 37 5.89 0.84 -16.09
N VAL A 38 5.67 2.13 -15.79
CA VAL A 38 5.32 2.59 -14.44
C VAL A 38 4.00 1.99 -13.99
N GLY A 39 2.97 1.97 -14.85
CA GLY A 39 1.69 1.34 -14.50
C GLY A 39 1.81 -0.14 -14.14
N LYS A 40 2.60 -0.90 -14.90
CA LYS A 40 2.88 -2.32 -14.60
C LYS A 40 3.67 -2.50 -13.30
N PHE A 41 4.64 -1.64 -13.04
CA PHE A 41 5.44 -1.69 -11.82
C PHE A 41 4.58 -1.41 -10.58
N LEU A 42 3.71 -0.39 -10.64
CA LEU A 42 2.77 -0.10 -9.56
C LEU A 42 1.79 -1.25 -9.31
N GLY A 43 1.26 -1.86 -10.38
CA GLY A 43 0.39 -3.02 -10.26
C GLY A 43 1.08 -4.22 -9.60
N LYS A 44 2.33 -4.51 -9.99
CA LYS A 44 3.13 -5.56 -9.33
C LYS A 44 3.44 -5.24 -7.87
N GLY A 45 3.77 -3.99 -7.56
CA GLY A 45 4.00 -3.56 -6.19
C GLY A 45 2.77 -3.72 -5.29
N LYS A 46 1.58 -3.43 -5.83
CA LYS A 46 0.31 -3.69 -5.12
C LYS A 46 0.09 -5.19 -4.90
N GLU A 47 0.27 -6.01 -5.93
CA GLU A 47 0.14 -7.47 -5.79
C GLU A 47 1.11 -8.03 -4.75
N GLU A 48 2.38 -7.63 -4.78
CA GLU A 48 3.37 -8.05 -3.77
C GLU A 48 2.99 -7.60 -2.36
N SER A 49 2.43 -6.39 -2.22
CA SER A 49 1.89 -5.89 -0.94
C SER A 49 0.75 -6.78 -0.43
N TYR A 50 -0.20 -7.12 -1.29
CA TYR A 50 -1.34 -7.97 -0.93
C TYR A 50 -0.91 -9.38 -0.51
N GLN A 51 0.12 -9.94 -1.15
CA GLN A 51 0.69 -11.24 -0.78
C GLN A 51 1.43 -11.20 0.57
N ALA A 52 2.18 -10.13 0.83
CA ALA A 52 2.84 -9.93 2.13
C ALA A 52 1.81 -9.79 3.27
N GLU A 53 0.71 -9.10 3.00
CA GLU A 53 -0.39 -8.90 3.94
C GLU A 53 -1.12 -10.20 4.25
N LEU A 54 -1.43 -11.01 3.22
CA LEU A 54 -1.97 -12.37 3.38
C LEU A 54 -1.09 -13.20 4.31
N HIS A 55 0.23 -13.17 4.08
CA HIS A 55 1.19 -13.91 4.90
C HIS A 55 1.21 -13.43 6.36
N ASN A 56 1.10 -12.13 6.59
CA ASN A 56 1.04 -11.56 7.93
C ASN A 56 -0.23 -11.99 8.67
N ILE A 57 -1.40 -11.96 8.00
CA ILE A 57 -2.67 -12.41 8.59
C ILE A 57 -2.61 -13.90 8.90
N GLN A 58 -2.12 -14.73 7.97
CA GLN A 58 -1.97 -16.16 8.21
C GLN A 58 -1.06 -16.43 9.42
N THR A 59 0.06 -15.72 9.53
CA THR A 59 0.98 -15.84 10.67
C THR A 59 0.31 -15.42 11.98
N ALA A 60 -0.46 -14.33 11.96
CA ALA A 60 -1.21 -13.83 13.11
C ALA A 60 -2.24 -14.84 13.61
N VAL A 61 -3.03 -15.40 12.70
CA VAL A 61 -4.04 -16.41 13.01
C VAL A 61 -3.39 -17.65 13.60
N MET A 62 -2.28 -18.12 13.00
CA MET A 62 -1.54 -19.27 13.54
C MET A 62 -0.96 -19.00 14.93
N GLY A 63 -0.46 -17.78 15.18
CA GLY A 63 -0.01 -17.36 16.51
C GLY A 63 -1.14 -17.36 17.54
N MET A 64 -2.32 -16.89 17.15
CA MET A 64 -3.51 -16.92 18.00
C MET A 64 -3.98 -18.34 18.30
N LEU A 65 -3.97 -19.23 17.31
CA LEU A 65 -4.33 -20.63 17.49
C LEU A 65 -3.34 -21.41 18.36
N TYR A 66 -2.06 -21.05 18.32
CA TYR A 66 -1.06 -21.62 19.22
C TYR A 66 -1.27 -21.23 20.69
N ASP A 67 -1.75 -20.01 20.94
CA ASP A 67 -2.11 -19.52 22.28
C ASP A 67 -3.48 -20.04 22.75
N SER A 68 -4.32 -20.51 21.82
CA SER A 68 -5.62 -21.11 22.09
C SER A 68 -5.51 -22.51 22.71
N THR A 69 -6.40 -22.80 23.65
CA THR A 69 -6.56 -24.11 24.29
C THR A 69 -7.13 -25.14 23.31
N ASN A 70 -8.08 -24.74 22.47
CA ASN A 70 -8.77 -25.64 21.57
C ASN A 70 -8.14 -25.68 20.17
N ASN A 71 -7.16 -24.80 19.88
CA ASN A 71 -6.50 -24.70 18.58
C ASN A 71 -7.50 -24.54 17.42
N ILE A 72 -8.61 -23.84 17.69
CA ILE A 72 -9.62 -23.46 16.71
C ILE A 72 -10.10 -22.04 17.00
N LEU A 73 -10.60 -21.37 15.97
CA LEU A 73 -11.38 -20.14 16.13
C LEU A 73 -12.83 -20.49 16.46
N ASP A 74 -13.50 -19.61 17.21
CA ASP A 74 -14.87 -19.84 17.66
C ASP A 74 -15.89 -19.82 16.51
N ASN A 75 -15.55 -19.11 15.42
CA ASN A 75 -16.39 -18.95 14.25
C ASN A 75 -15.53 -18.90 12.98
N GLU A 76 -16.17 -19.08 11.82
CA GLU A 76 -15.61 -18.62 10.56
C GLU A 76 -15.80 -17.10 10.47
N TYR A 77 -14.74 -16.39 10.09
CA TYR A 77 -14.78 -14.93 9.97
C TYR A 77 -14.69 -14.56 8.50
N THR A 78 -15.71 -13.88 8.00
CA THR A 78 -15.77 -13.35 6.63
C THR A 78 -15.49 -11.85 6.65
N ASP A 79 -14.87 -11.35 5.58
CA ASP A 79 -14.59 -9.92 5.39
C ASP A 79 -13.75 -9.25 6.48
N ILE A 80 -12.84 -10.00 7.10
CA ILE A 80 -11.85 -9.45 8.02
C ILE A 80 -10.87 -8.60 7.22
N SER A 81 -10.57 -7.39 7.69
CA SER A 81 -9.51 -6.53 7.16
C SER A 81 -8.64 -6.05 8.31
N ASP A 82 -7.58 -5.31 8.02
CA ASP A 82 -6.80 -4.53 9.00
C ASP A 82 -6.25 -5.29 10.23
N MET A 83 -6.09 -6.62 10.14
CA MET A 83 -5.74 -7.46 11.29
C MET A 83 -6.73 -7.29 12.47
N ASP A 84 -8.02 -7.26 12.14
CA ASP A 84 -9.13 -7.05 13.07
C ASP A 84 -9.26 -8.16 14.14
N LEU A 85 -10.27 -7.98 14.99
CA LEU A 85 -10.67 -8.81 16.09
C LEU A 85 -11.16 -10.18 15.60
N VAL A 86 -10.58 -11.24 16.17
CA VAL A 86 -10.98 -12.63 15.99
C VAL A 86 -11.12 -13.27 17.37
N THR A 87 -12.08 -14.18 17.52
CA THR A 87 -12.37 -14.84 18.80
C THR A 87 -11.92 -16.30 18.78
N THR A 88 -11.22 -16.70 19.83
CA THR A 88 -10.89 -18.08 20.17
C THR A 88 -11.08 -18.26 21.68
N ASP A 89 -11.51 -19.44 22.12
CA ASP A 89 -11.76 -19.74 23.53
C ASP A 89 -12.70 -18.72 24.20
N ASN A 90 -13.75 -18.31 23.49
CA ASN A 90 -14.73 -17.32 23.94
C ASN A 90 -14.12 -15.95 24.29
N SER A 91 -12.90 -15.67 23.79
CA SER A 91 -12.16 -14.44 24.07
C SER A 91 -11.76 -13.75 22.76
N THR A 92 -12.22 -12.51 22.58
CA THR A 92 -11.91 -11.71 21.39
C THR A 92 -10.53 -11.07 21.53
N LYS A 93 -9.68 -11.27 20.53
CA LYS A 93 -8.30 -10.76 20.49
C LYS A 93 -8.02 -10.16 19.11
N MET A 94 -7.21 -9.12 19.06
CA MET A 94 -6.78 -8.53 17.79
C MET A 94 -5.69 -9.38 17.15
N LEU A 95 -5.80 -9.65 15.85
CA LEU A 95 -4.76 -10.40 15.12
C LEU A 95 -3.41 -9.66 15.16
N SER A 96 -3.42 -8.33 15.16
CA SER A 96 -2.20 -7.52 15.25
C SER A 96 -1.35 -7.75 16.49
N SER A 97 -1.94 -8.23 17.59
CA SER A 97 -1.19 -8.59 18.80
C SER A 97 -0.26 -9.79 18.62
N TYR A 98 -0.46 -10.57 17.54
CA TYR A 98 0.30 -11.77 17.22
C TYR A 98 1.38 -11.53 16.14
N VAL A 99 1.60 -10.28 15.71
CA VAL A 99 2.65 -9.91 14.75
C VAL A 99 3.59 -8.87 15.35
N ILE A 100 4.89 -9.09 15.18
CA ILE A 100 5.93 -8.20 15.69
C ILE A 100 6.14 -6.99 14.77
N GLY A 101 6.40 -5.81 15.35
CA GLY A 101 6.84 -4.63 14.60
C GLY A 101 5.73 -3.79 13.96
N LEU A 102 4.47 -3.97 14.37
CA LEU A 102 3.38 -3.05 14.00
C LEU A 102 3.44 -1.78 14.86
N ASP A 103 3.31 -0.62 14.22
CA ASP A 103 3.36 0.70 14.88
C ASP A 103 2.14 0.92 15.81
N THR A 104 2.20 1.93 16.68
CA THR A 104 1.31 2.16 17.85
C THR A 104 -0.22 2.15 17.64
N ASP A 105 -0.71 2.14 16.40
CA ASP A 105 -2.15 2.00 16.08
C ASP A 105 -2.58 0.53 15.86
N GLY A 106 -1.64 -0.42 15.91
CA GLY A 106 -1.91 -1.86 15.94
C GLY A 106 -2.74 -2.37 14.76
N THR A 107 -2.77 -1.67 13.64
CA THR A 107 -3.57 -2.02 12.46
C THR A 107 -2.70 -1.88 11.22
N VAL A 108 -2.57 -2.97 10.47
CA VAL A 108 -1.98 -2.92 9.12
C VAL A 108 -3.08 -2.42 8.21
N LYS A 109 -2.97 -1.21 7.66
CA LYS A 109 -3.98 -0.74 6.70
C LYS A 109 -3.93 -1.61 5.45
N THR A 110 -4.98 -2.38 5.29
CA THR A 110 -5.16 -3.51 4.41
C THR A 110 -6.25 -3.08 3.43
N GLU A 111 -5.91 -2.94 2.15
CA GLU A 111 -6.95 -2.63 1.15
C GLU A 111 -7.79 -3.89 0.81
N CYS A 112 -7.37 -5.07 1.28
CA CYS A 112 -8.02 -6.37 1.09
C CYS A 112 -8.94 -6.80 2.24
N THR A 113 -9.86 -7.73 1.95
CA THR A 113 -10.60 -8.48 2.98
C THR A 113 -10.32 -9.97 2.90
N TYR A 114 -10.51 -10.70 4.00
CA TYR A 114 -10.14 -12.11 4.14
C TYR A 114 -11.27 -12.91 4.76
N THR A 115 -11.39 -14.15 4.32
CA THR A 115 -12.19 -15.16 5.01
C THR A 115 -11.27 -16.16 5.69
N ILE A 116 -11.47 -16.36 7.00
CA ILE A 116 -10.67 -17.22 7.86
C ILE A 116 -11.57 -18.34 8.37
N SER A 117 -11.23 -19.59 8.06
CA SER A 117 -11.91 -20.77 8.55
C SER A 117 -11.54 -21.08 10.01
N GLN A 118 -12.36 -21.91 10.67
CA GLN A 118 -12.19 -22.21 12.10
C GLN A 118 -10.87 -22.93 12.43
N ASP A 119 -10.27 -23.61 11.47
CA ASP A 119 -8.94 -24.22 11.58
C ASP A 119 -7.79 -23.23 11.35
N GLY A 120 -8.10 -21.94 11.16
CA GLY A 120 -7.14 -20.86 10.91
C GLY A 120 -6.68 -20.75 9.47
N GLY A 121 -7.24 -21.54 8.55
CA GLY A 121 -7.00 -21.39 7.13
C GLY A 121 -7.53 -20.06 6.61
N VAL A 122 -6.72 -19.30 5.88
CA VAL A 122 -7.22 -18.16 5.10
C VAL A 122 -7.71 -18.70 3.77
N ILE A 123 -9.02 -18.77 3.58
CA ILE A 123 -9.64 -19.46 2.45
C ILE A 123 -9.87 -18.57 1.23
N LEU A 124 -10.06 -17.27 1.45
CA LEU A 124 -10.30 -16.29 0.39
C LEU A 124 -9.65 -14.94 0.75
N GLN A 125 -9.04 -14.29 -0.23
CA GLN A 125 -8.61 -12.90 -0.18
C GLN A 125 -9.33 -12.12 -1.28
N THR A 126 -10.00 -11.04 -0.91
CA THR A 126 -10.67 -10.13 -1.83
C THR A 126 -9.83 -8.87 -1.97
N ILE A 127 -9.40 -8.60 -3.20
CA ILE A 127 -8.65 -7.39 -3.59
C ILE A 127 -9.67 -6.33 -4.03
N PRO A 128 -9.48 -5.04 -3.67
CA PRO A 128 -10.42 -3.96 -3.99
C PRO A 128 -10.47 -3.59 -5.48
#